data_AF-A0A8C6T3C3-F1
#
_entry.id   AF-A0A8C6T3C3-F1
#
_cell.length_a   1.000
_cell.length_b   1.000
_cell.length_c   1.000
_cell.angle_alpha   90.00
_cell.angle_beta   90.00
_cell.angle_gamma   90.00
#
_symmetry.space_group_name_H-M   'P 1'
#
loop_
_entity.id
_entity.type
_entity.pdbx_description
1 polymer ?
#
loop_
_entity_poly.entity_id
_entity_poly.type
_entity_poly.pdbx_seq_one_letter_code
_entity_poly.pdbx_strand_id
1 'polypeptide(L)'
;TNLSSHPARHKLKPEVLILMRLNVGCFYSISTLLNRMIIEYYPGEEVNAGRIGLTIVIAGMVGSLICGIWLDKTKTYKQTSLAVYIFTLIGMLVFAFTLNIGHLWVVFVTGGVLGFFMTGYLPLGFEFAVELTFPESEGTSSGLLNCSAQIFGIIFTISQGKIIDKWGTFAGNMFLAVFLLIGTAMTGRKQIKNQSIKHQHKVNQLQQKARVQIKYFQFSYARVKRAVFSLDLNIVRVEACLTSS
;
A
#
# COMPACT_ATOMS: atom_id res chain seq x y z
N THR A 1 -15.30 -24.29 -29.04
CA THR A 1 -13.86 -24.18 -29.38
C THR A 1 -13.56 -22.70 -29.60
N ASN A 2 -13.04 -21.91 -28.65
CA ASN A 2 -11.86 -22.12 -27.83
C ASN A 2 -12.05 -21.41 -26.46
N LEU A 3 -12.13 -22.23 -25.42
CA LEU A 3 -11.68 -21.86 -24.08
C LEU A 3 -10.15 -21.71 -24.17
N SER A 4 -9.63 -20.48 -24.18
CA SER A 4 -8.21 -20.29 -23.82
C SER A 4 -7.99 -18.93 -23.15
N SER A 5 -7.68 -19.03 -21.86
CA SER A 5 -6.75 -18.18 -21.11
C SER A 5 -7.07 -16.69 -20.92
N HIS A 6 -7.87 -16.41 -19.88
CA HIS A 6 -7.54 -15.33 -18.95
C HIS A 6 -7.45 -15.89 -17.52
N PRO A 7 -6.37 -16.61 -17.17
CA PRO A 7 -6.17 -16.99 -15.79
C PRO A 7 -5.65 -15.75 -15.03
N ALA A 8 -6.34 -15.40 -13.94
CA ALA A 8 -5.86 -14.51 -12.86
C ALA A 8 -6.09 -12.98 -12.96
N ARG A 9 -7.27 -12.50 -13.36
CA ARG A 9 -7.66 -11.08 -13.12
C ARG A 9 -8.81 -10.81 -12.14
N HIS A 10 -9.24 -11.80 -11.37
CA HIS A 10 -10.34 -11.64 -10.40
C HIS A 10 -9.95 -11.84 -8.93
N LYS A 11 -8.68 -11.59 -8.55
CA LYS A 11 -8.35 -11.41 -7.13
C LYS A 11 -8.54 -9.94 -6.77
N LEU A 12 -9.81 -9.52 -6.72
CA LEU A 12 -10.22 -8.40 -5.89
C LEU A 12 -9.50 -8.63 -4.55
N LYS A 13 -8.68 -7.69 -4.10
CA LYS A 13 -8.10 -7.77 -2.76
C LYS A 13 -9.03 -6.93 -1.87
N PRO A 14 -10.24 -7.42 -1.51
CA PRO A 14 -11.21 -6.64 -0.73
C PRO A 14 -10.58 -6.14 0.56
N GLU A 15 -9.57 -6.84 1.05
CA GLU A 15 -8.81 -6.49 2.23
C GLU A 15 -8.10 -5.13 2.13
N VAL A 16 -7.58 -4.71 0.98
CA VAL A 16 -6.95 -3.37 0.85
C VAL A 16 -8.01 -2.27 0.89
N LEU A 17 -9.20 -2.56 0.34
CA LEU A 17 -10.36 -1.68 0.36
C LEU A 17 -10.92 -1.53 1.78
N ILE A 18 -11.00 -2.63 2.54
CA ILE A 18 -11.42 -2.64 3.95
C ILE A 18 -10.46 -1.80 4.79
N LEU A 19 -9.16 -1.97 4.56
CA LEU A 19 -8.14 -1.19 5.28
C LEU A 19 -8.35 0.28 4.96
N MET A 20 -8.37 0.69 3.70
CA MET A 20 -8.65 2.06 3.29
C MET A 20 -9.89 2.68 3.97
N ARG A 21 -11.02 1.95 4.05
CA ARG A 21 -12.23 2.40 4.75
C ARG A 21 -12.02 2.63 6.24
N LEU A 22 -11.17 1.82 6.89
CA LEU A 22 -10.79 1.99 8.29
C LEU A 22 -10.05 3.32 8.50
N ASN A 23 -9.11 3.68 7.62
CA ASN A 23 -8.40 4.97 7.72
C ASN A 23 -9.34 6.17 7.54
N VAL A 24 -10.25 6.10 6.55
CA VAL A 24 -11.29 7.14 6.35
C VAL A 24 -12.21 7.23 7.56
N GLY A 25 -12.62 6.10 8.14
CA GLY A 25 -13.41 6.08 9.36
C GLY A 25 -12.70 6.72 10.55
N CYS A 26 -11.39 6.47 10.73
CA CYS A 26 -10.59 7.15 11.75
C CYS A 26 -10.52 8.66 11.51
N PHE A 27 -10.36 9.09 10.26
CA PHE A 27 -10.36 10.51 9.90
C PHE A 27 -11.69 11.19 10.26
N TYR A 28 -12.82 10.56 9.95
CA TYR A 28 -14.15 11.08 10.33
C TYR A 28 -14.34 11.17 11.84
N SER A 29 -13.85 10.17 12.57
CA SER A 29 -13.89 10.15 14.04
C SER A 29 -13.10 11.32 14.63
N ILE A 30 -11.86 11.54 14.16
CA ILE A 30 -11.02 12.66 14.58
C ILE A 30 -11.68 13.99 14.22
N SER A 31 -12.14 14.16 12.98
CA SER A 31 -12.77 15.40 12.52
C SER A 31 -14.01 15.74 13.32
N THR A 32 -14.81 14.75 13.72
CA THR A 32 -16.03 14.95 14.49
C THR A 32 -15.74 15.30 15.95
N LEU A 33 -14.78 14.60 16.56
CA LEU A 33 -14.42 14.79 17.97
C LEU A 33 -13.36 15.87 18.19
N LEU A 34 -12.83 16.47 17.13
CA LEU A 34 -11.74 17.46 17.19
C LEU A 34 -12.07 18.61 18.14
N ASN A 35 -13.26 19.20 17.99
CA ASN A 35 -13.69 20.31 18.83
C ASN A 35 -13.70 19.90 20.30
N ARG A 36 -14.26 18.71 20.59
CA ARG A 36 -14.33 18.16 21.93
C ARG A 36 -12.94 17.94 22.54
N MET A 37 -12.02 17.37 21.76
CA MET A 37 -10.64 17.12 22.17
C MET A 37 -9.89 18.41 22.51
N ILE A 38 -10.12 19.49 21.75
CA ILE A 38 -9.44 20.76 21.99
C ILE A 38 -10.03 21.50 23.19
N ILE A 39 -11.36 21.52 23.34
CA ILE A 39 -12.02 22.17 24.49
C ILE A 39 -11.64 21.51 25.82
N GLU A 40 -11.41 20.19 25.84
CA GLU A 40 -10.95 19.48 27.04
C GLU A 40 -9.59 19.95 27.55
N TYR A 41 -8.68 20.33 26.65
CA TYR A 41 -7.35 20.85 27.00
C TYR A 41 -7.27 22.38 27.06
N TYR A 42 -8.13 23.09 26.30
CA TYR A 42 -8.16 24.55 26.19
C TYR A 42 -9.60 25.06 26.40
N PRO A 43 -10.07 25.18 27.66
CA PRO A 43 -11.42 25.65 27.94
C PRO A 43 -11.60 27.09 27.47
N GLY A 44 -12.66 27.36 26.70
CA GLY A 44 -13.00 28.69 26.16
C GLY A 44 -12.43 29.01 24.77
N GLU A 45 -11.63 28.11 24.19
CA GLU A 45 -10.95 28.32 22.90
C GLU A 45 -11.66 27.62 21.72
N GLU A 46 -13.00 27.60 21.72
CA GLU A 46 -13.81 26.93 20.68
C GLU A 46 -13.54 27.48 19.26
N VAL A 47 -13.30 28.79 19.16
CA VAL A 47 -12.97 29.45 17.88
C VAL A 47 -11.64 28.94 17.33
N ASN A 48 -10.65 28.74 18.21
CA ASN A 48 -9.35 28.20 17.81
C ASN A 48 -9.44 26.71 17.47
N ALA A 49 -10.31 25.95 18.12
CA ALA A 49 -10.61 24.57 17.74
C ALA A 49 -11.18 24.48 16.31
N GLY A 50 -12.13 25.36 15.97
CA GLY A 50 -12.66 25.48 14.61
C GLY A 50 -11.59 25.85 13.58
N ARG A 51 -10.68 26.78 13.91
CA ARG A 51 -9.55 27.17 13.04
C ARG A 51 -8.55 26.02 12.82
N ILE A 52 -8.30 25.21 13.84
CA ILE A 52 -7.46 24.01 13.71
C ILE A 52 -8.14 23.03 12.75
N GLY A 53 -9.44 22.78 12.91
CA GLY A 53 -10.23 21.96 11.98
C GLY A 53 -10.17 22.48 10.55
N LEU A 54 -10.31 23.79 10.35
CA LEU A 54 -10.17 24.40 9.03
C LEU A 54 -8.76 24.17 8.43
N THR A 55 -7.72 24.30 9.25
CA THR A 55 -6.33 24.06 8.80
C THR A 55 -6.11 22.61 8.37
N ILE A 56 -6.67 21.65 9.11
CA ILE A 56 -6.66 20.23 8.76
C ILE A 56 -7.29 20.00 7.39
N VAL A 57 -8.46 20.62 7.14
CA VAL A 57 -9.18 20.48 5.86
C VAL A 57 -8.38 21.09 4.71
N ILE A 58 -7.89 22.34 4.86
CA ILE A 58 -7.12 23.02 3.82
C ILE A 58 -5.83 22.23 3.51
N ALA A 59 -5.09 21.81 4.53
CA ALA A 59 -3.90 20.99 4.35
C ALA A 59 -4.24 19.64 3.68
N GLY A 60 -5.39 19.05 4.03
CA GLY A 60 -5.91 17.84 3.42
C GLY A 60 -6.25 17.98 1.93
N MET A 61 -6.81 19.13 1.53
CA MET A 61 -7.08 19.46 0.12
C MET A 61 -5.78 19.58 -0.68
N VAL A 62 -4.77 20.27 -0.12
CA VAL A 62 -3.44 20.36 -0.74
C VAL A 62 -2.79 18.97 -0.82
N GLY A 63 -2.93 18.16 0.23
CA GLY A 63 -2.46 16.77 0.26
C GLY A 63 -3.10 15.91 -0.80
N SER A 64 -4.39 16.09 -1.06
CA SER A 64 -5.13 15.37 -2.10
C SER A 64 -4.60 15.66 -3.50
N LEU A 65 -4.30 16.93 -3.79
CA LEU A 65 -3.70 17.35 -5.06
C LEU A 65 -2.29 16.78 -5.24
N ILE A 66 -1.44 16.93 -4.23
CA ILE A 66 -0.04 16.48 -4.30
C ILE A 66 0.04 14.95 -4.39
N CYS A 67 -0.73 14.24 -3.57
CA CYS A 67 -0.79 12.77 -3.61
C CYS A 67 -1.35 12.26 -4.94
N GLY A 68 -2.37 12.91 -5.51
CA GLY A 68 -2.89 12.58 -6.84
C GLY A 68 -1.82 12.70 -7.92
N ILE A 69 -1.17 13.86 -8.02
CA ILE A 69 -0.11 14.11 -9.03
C ILE A 69 1.08 13.15 -8.85
N TRP A 70 1.50 12.92 -7.60
CA TRP A 70 2.59 12.00 -7.29
C TRP A 70 2.28 10.58 -7.76
N LEU A 71 1.03 10.17 -7.59
CA LEU A 71 0.58 8.84 -7.93
C LEU A 71 0.37 8.64 -9.43
N ASP A 72 -0.13 9.66 -10.14
CA ASP A 72 -0.22 9.67 -11.59
C ASP A 72 1.14 9.36 -12.25
N LYS A 73 2.21 9.90 -11.66
CA LYS A 73 3.59 9.67 -12.13
C LYS A 73 4.14 8.30 -11.76
N THR A 74 3.87 7.82 -10.54
CA THR A 74 4.51 6.60 -10.00
C THR A 74 3.74 5.32 -10.30
N LYS A 75 2.41 5.38 -10.44
CA LYS A 75 1.48 4.24 -10.59
C LYS A 75 1.67 3.13 -9.54
N THR A 76 2.26 3.46 -8.39
CA THR A 76 2.58 2.51 -7.31
C THR A 76 1.57 2.56 -6.15
N TYR A 77 0.28 2.42 -6.45
CA TYR A 77 -0.85 2.46 -5.50
C TYR A 77 -0.59 1.73 -4.17
N LYS A 78 -0.06 0.51 -4.22
CA LYS A 78 0.15 -0.33 -3.03
C LYS A 78 1.25 0.19 -2.11
N GLN A 79 2.35 0.69 -2.67
CA GLN A 79 3.48 1.18 -1.87
C GLN A 79 3.17 2.54 -1.26
N THR A 80 2.52 3.41 -2.03
CA THR A 80 2.07 4.73 -1.56
C THR A 80 1.06 4.58 -0.44
N SER A 81 0.09 3.66 -0.56
CA SER A 81 -0.86 3.36 0.52
C SER A 81 -0.17 3.01 1.83
N LEU A 82 0.78 2.07 1.82
CA LEU A 82 1.52 1.69 3.02
C LEU A 82 2.30 2.86 3.64
N ALA A 83 2.96 3.67 2.81
CA ALA A 83 3.69 4.84 3.28
C ALA A 83 2.73 5.83 3.97
N VAL A 84 1.60 6.15 3.34
CA VAL A 84 0.61 7.07 3.90
C VAL A 84 0.00 6.54 5.19
N TYR A 85 -0.21 5.23 5.32
CA TYR A 85 -0.62 4.60 6.57
C TYR A 85 0.39 4.82 7.70
N ILE A 86 1.67 4.61 7.43
CA ILE A 86 2.74 4.84 8.42
C ILE A 86 2.80 6.31 8.80
N PHE A 87 2.75 7.23 7.83
CA PHE A 87 2.75 8.67 8.11
C PHE A 87 1.51 9.12 8.89
N THR A 88 0.33 8.56 8.58
CA THR A 88 -0.90 8.81 9.33
C THR A 88 -0.78 8.30 10.76
N LEU A 89 -0.19 7.12 10.96
CA LEU A 89 0.04 6.57 12.29
C LEU A 89 0.97 7.47 13.12
N ILE A 90 2.10 7.86 12.54
CA ILE A 90 3.08 8.74 13.19
C ILE A 90 2.41 10.09 13.48
N GLY A 91 1.68 10.65 12.52
CA GLY A 91 0.91 11.88 12.68
C GLY A 91 -0.11 11.77 13.81
N MET A 92 -0.78 10.64 13.95
CA MET A 92 -1.77 10.41 15.00
C MET A 92 -1.14 10.34 16.38
N LEU A 93 0.02 9.67 16.51
CA LEU A 93 0.78 9.62 17.76
C LEU A 93 1.31 11.01 18.11
N VAL A 94 1.91 11.71 17.16
CA VAL A 94 2.43 13.07 17.36
C VAL A 94 1.30 14.02 17.75
N PHE A 95 0.14 13.94 17.11
CA PHE A 95 -1.04 14.74 17.44
C PHE A 95 -1.53 14.45 18.86
N ALA A 96 -1.60 13.17 19.27
CA ALA A 96 -2.00 12.77 20.61
C ALA A 96 -1.05 13.30 21.70
N PHE A 97 0.27 13.23 21.46
CA PHE A 97 1.26 13.80 22.38
C PHE A 97 1.23 15.32 22.38
N THR A 98 1.04 15.95 21.23
CA THR A 98 1.03 17.41 21.09
C THR A 98 -0.13 18.05 21.82
N LEU A 99 -1.31 17.41 21.83
CA LEU A 99 -2.46 17.87 22.61
C LEU A 99 -2.14 17.97 24.11
N ASN A 100 -1.25 17.12 24.63
CA ASN A 100 -0.84 17.14 26.04
C ASN A 100 0.10 18.32 26.38
N ILE A 101 0.84 18.87 25.40
CA ILE A 101 1.89 19.88 25.62
C ILE A 101 1.32 21.29 25.87
N GLY A 102 0.07 21.57 25.48
CA GLY A 102 -0.56 22.85 25.80
C GLY A 102 -0.16 24.04 24.90
N HIS A 103 0.55 23.81 23.79
CA HIS A 103 0.83 24.86 22.79
C HIS A 103 -0.06 24.73 21.53
N LEU A 104 -1.05 25.63 21.41
CA LEU A 104 -2.00 25.71 20.29
C LEU A 104 -1.31 25.70 18.91
N TRP A 105 -0.23 26.45 18.73
CA TRP A 105 0.49 26.54 17.45
C TRP A 105 1.03 25.18 16.97
N VAL A 106 1.49 24.34 17.89
CA VAL A 106 2.01 23.01 17.56
C VAL A 106 0.86 22.09 17.14
N VAL A 107 -0.33 22.24 17.73
CA VAL A 107 -1.54 21.51 17.32
C VAL A 107 -1.95 21.90 15.90
N PHE A 108 -1.84 23.18 15.50
CA PHE A 108 -2.08 23.61 14.12
C PHE A 108 -1.17 22.89 13.11
N VAL A 109 0.14 22.85 13.38
CA VAL A 109 1.11 22.24 12.48
C VAL A 109 0.91 20.72 12.41
N THR A 110 0.79 20.06 13.55
CA THR A 110 0.64 18.60 13.64
C THR A 110 -0.71 18.13 13.09
N GLY A 111 -1.79 18.87 13.37
CA GLY A 111 -3.10 18.64 12.76
C GLY A 111 -3.06 18.83 11.25
N GLY A 112 -2.43 19.90 10.75
CA GLY A 112 -2.22 20.12 9.32
C GLY A 112 -1.49 18.96 8.64
N VAL A 113 -0.39 18.48 9.24
CA VAL A 113 0.36 17.32 8.73
C VAL A 113 -0.49 16.04 8.77
N LEU A 114 -1.23 15.80 9.85
CA LEU A 114 -2.13 14.66 9.95
C LEU A 114 -3.23 14.70 8.87
N GLY A 115 -3.88 15.87 8.70
CA GLY A 115 -4.90 16.11 7.68
C GLY A 115 -4.37 15.95 6.25
N PHE A 116 -3.16 16.45 5.98
CA PHE A 116 -2.49 16.31 4.70
C PHE A 116 -2.39 14.84 4.28
N PHE A 117 -1.93 13.97 5.17
CA PHE A 117 -1.78 12.54 4.87
C PHE A 117 -3.11 11.78 4.89
N MET A 118 -4.01 12.04 5.85
CA MET A 118 -5.28 11.33 5.96
C MET A 118 -6.24 11.68 4.81
N THR A 119 -6.45 12.96 4.55
CA THR A 119 -7.33 13.40 3.46
C THR A 119 -6.67 13.19 2.11
N GLY A 120 -5.35 13.38 2.00
CA GLY A 120 -4.62 13.15 0.75
C GLY A 120 -4.69 11.71 0.25
N TYR A 121 -4.94 10.75 1.14
CA TYR A 121 -5.16 9.34 0.79
C TYR A 121 -6.55 9.07 0.18
N LEU A 122 -7.54 9.90 0.49
CA LEU A 122 -8.93 9.70 0.11
C LEU A 122 -9.15 9.58 -1.42
N PRO A 123 -8.68 10.54 -2.26
CA PRO A 123 -8.84 10.44 -3.71
C PRO A 123 -8.12 9.23 -4.31
N LEU A 124 -6.89 8.95 -3.84
CA LEU A 124 -6.11 7.77 -4.21
C LEU A 124 -6.90 6.48 -3.93
N GLY A 125 -7.59 6.43 -2.79
CA GLY A 125 -8.43 5.31 -2.43
C GLY A 125 -9.60 5.09 -3.40
N PHE A 126 -10.25 6.17 -3.85
CA PHE A 126 -11.33 6.08 -4.84
C PHE A 126 -10.82 5.61 -6.21
N GLU A 127 -9.72 6.15 -6.71
CA GLU A 127 -9.11 5.69 -7.97
C GLU A 127 -8.76 4.20 -7.91
N PHE A 128 -8.13 3.77 -6.81
CA PHE A 128 -7.77 2.37 -6.62
C PHE A 128 -9.01 1.45 -6.49
N ALA A 129 -10.09 1.96 -5.91
CA ALA A 129 -11.34 1.21 -5.81
C ALA A 129 -11.96 1.00 -7.19
N VAL A 130 -12.05 2.05 -8.00
CA VAL A 130 -12.58 1.99 -9.38
C VAL A 130 -11.74 1.07 -10.26
N GLU A 131 -10.40 1.16 -10.17
CA GLU A 131 -9.50 0.28 -10.91
C GLU A 131 -9.71 -1.20 -10.55
N LEU A 132 -10.01 -1.49 -9.27
CA LEU A 132 -10.27 -2.85 -8.80
C LEU A 132 -11.65 -3.38 -9.18
N THR A 133 -12.66 -2.53 -9.27
CA THR A 133 -14.06 -2.93 -9.50
C THR A 133 -14.46 -2.94 -10.98
N PHE A 134 -13.57 -2.57 -11.90
CA PHE A 134 -13.84 -2.64 -13.33
C PHE A 134 -14.29 -4.07 -13.76
N PRO A 135 -15.39 -4.24 -14.53
CA PRO A 135 -16.14 -3.25 -15.34
C PRO A 135 -17.43 -2.69 -14.70
N GLU A 136 -17.57 -2.71 -13.38
CA GLU A 136 -18.72 -2.09 -12.70
C GLU A 136 -18.72 -0.57 -12.85
N SER A 137 -19.90 0.06 -12.79
CA SER A 137 -20.00 1.51 -12.90
C SER A 137 -19.24 2.21 -11.76
N GLU A 138 -18.51 3.27 -12.10
CA GLU A 138 -17.67 4.04 -11.17
C GLU A 138 -18.50 4.63 -10.02
N GLY A 139 -19.73 5.05 -10.32
CA GLY A 139 -20.69 5.58 -9.36
C GLY A 139 -21.10 4.56 -8.29
N THR A 140 -21.45 3.34 -8.70
CA THR A 140 -21.84 2.27 -7.75
C THR A 140 -20.67 1.88 -6.84
N SER A 141 -19.46 1.78 -7.40
CA SER A 141 -18.25 1.42 -6.65
C SER A 141 -17.90 2.48 -5.60
N SER A 142 -17.93 3.76 -5.99
CA SER A 142 -17.67 4.89 -5.10
C SER A 142 -18.76 5.06 -4.03
N GLY A 143 -20.02 4.80 -4.38
CA GLY A 143 -21.15 4.82 -3.45
C GLY A 143 -21.05 3.75 -2.37
N LEU A 144 -20.78 2.50 -2.75
CA LEU A 144 -20.57 1.40 -1.80
C LEU A 144 -19.36 1.65 -0.89
N LEU A 145 -18.31 2.26 -1.43
CA LEU A 145 -17.13 2.61 -0.65
C LEU A 145 -17.40 3.72 0.38
N ASN A 146 -18.15 4.76 0.01
CA ASN A 146 -18.56 5.80 0.94
C ASN A 146 -19.53 5.27 2.01
N CYS A 147 -20.50 4.44 1.62
CA CYS A 147 -21.45 3.85 2.56
C CYS A 147 -20.72 3.05 3.66
N SER A 148 -19.80 2.17 3.26
CA SER A 148 -19.00 1.41 4.21
C SER A 148 -18.03 2.27 5.03
N ALA A 149 -17.41 3.29 4.43
CA ALA A 149 -16.57 4.24 5.18
C ALA A 149 -17.37 4.99 6.25
N GLN A 150 -18.61 5.38 5.96
CA GLN A 150 -19.50 6.01 6.94
C GLN A 150 -19.90 5.08 8.08
N ILE A 151 -20.20 3.80 7.78
CA ILE A 151 -20.49 2.82 8.84
C ILE A 151 -19.29 2.69 9.79
N PHE A 152 -18.07 2.55 9.26
CA PHE A 152 -16.85 2.53 10.09
C PHE A 152 -16.64 3.85 10.84
N GLY A 153 -16.88 4.99 10.20
CA GLY A 153 -16.79 6.31 10.81
C GLY A 153 -17.71 6.46 12.02
N ILE A 154 -18.99 6.04 11.90
CA ILE A 154 -19.97 6.08 13.00
C ILE A 154 -19.51 5.19 14.16
N ILE A 155 -19.10 3.95 13.87
CA ILE A 155 -18.63 3.00 14.89
C ILE A 155 -17.42 3.56 15.65
N PHE A 156 -16.44 4.11 14.94
CA PHE A 156 -15.25 4.69 15.57
C PHE A 156 -15.55 5.97 16.32
N THR A 157 -16.42 6.84 15.79
CA THR A 157 -16.82 8.08 16.47
C THR A 157 -17.50 7.78 17.81
N ILE A 158 -18.44 6.84 17.84
CA ILE A 158 -19.13 6.45 19.08
C ILE A 158 -18.14 5.78 20.06
N SER A 159 -17.29 4.87 19.56
CA SER A 159 -16.33 4.15 20.40
C SER A 159 -15.29 5.10 21.00
N GLN A 160 -14.69 5.95 20.18
CA GLN A 160 -13.74 6.97 20.61
C GLN A 160 -14.41 7.94 21.58
N GLY A 161 -15.61 8.44 21.27
CA GLY A 161 -16.36 9.34 22.15
C GLY A 161 -16.56 8.77 23.55
N LYS A 162 -16.97 7.50 23.67
CA LYS A 162 -17.12 6.82 24.97
C LYS A 162 -15.80 6.62 25.72
N ILE A 163 -14.70 6.43 24.99
CA ILE A 163 -13.38 6.29 25.60
C ILE A 163 -12.89 7.64 26.11
N ILE A 164 -13.09 8.71 25.34
CA ILE A 164 -12.77 10.09 25.75
C ILE A 164 -13.51 10.43 27.06
N ASP A 165 -14.78 10.09 27.17
CA ASP A 165 -15.60 10.39 28.36
C ASP A 165 -15.10 9.74 29.65
N LYS A 166 -14.46 8.57 29.55
CA LYS A 166 -14.02 7.80 30.72
C LYS A 166 -12.53 7.93 31.01
N TRP A 167 -11.70 8.05 29.99
CA TRP A 167 -10.24 7.94 30.07
C TRP A 167 -9.51 9.15 29.44
N GLY A 168 -10.25 10.14 28.98
CA GLY A 168 -9.74 11.36 28.38
C GLY A 168 -9.36 11.23 26.90
N THR A 169 -9.10 12.39 26.28
CA THR A 169 -8.74 12.51 24.86
C THR A 169 -7.54 11.68 24.42
N PHE A 170 -6.51 11.55 25.26
CA PHE A 170 -5.32 10.75 24.94
C PHE A 170 -5.66 9.27 24.72
N ALA A 171 -6.50 8.67 25.57
CA ALA A 171 -6.92 7.28 25.44
C ALA A 171 -7.76 7.05 24.18
N GLY A 172 -8.64 8.00 23.82
CA GLY A 172 -9.41 7.95 22.58
C GLY A 172 -8.51 7.97 21.34
N ASN A 173 -7.47 8.80 21.34
CA ASN A 173 -6.50 8.86 20.26
C ASN A 173 -5.63 7.60 20.17
N MET A 174 -5.24 7.02 21.31
CA MET A 174 -4.53 5.74 21.35
C MET A 174 -5.38 4.58 20.84
N PHE A 175 -6.69 4.57 21.11
CA PHE A 175 -7.61 3.59 20.53
C PHE A 175 -7.58 3.64 18.99
N LEU A 176 -7.70 4.83 18.40
CA LEU A 176 -7.60 4.98 16.95
C LEU A 176 -6.21 4.60 16.41
N ALA A 177 -5.13 4.96 17.13
CA ALA A 177 -3.77 4.61 16.75
C ALA A 177 -3.56 3.08 16.73
N VAL A 178 -4.15 2.33 17.66
CA VAL A 178 -4.09 0.85 17.67
C VAL A 178 -4.81 0.26 16.45
N PHE A 179 -5.99 0.79 16.09
CA PHE A 179 -6.71 0.34 14.89
C PHE A 179 -5.94 0.67 13.60
N LEU A 180 -5.32 1.85 13.52
CA LEU A 180 -4.44 2.23 12.42
C LEU A 180 -3.16 1.36 12.38
N LEU A 181 -2.60 0.98 13.53
CA LEU A 181 -1.46 0.05 13.63
C LEU A 181 -1.82 -1.32 13.06
N ILE A 182 -2.97 -1.87 13.46
CA ILE A 182 -3.48 -3.14 12.93
C ILE A 182 -3.62 -3.03 11.41
N GLY A 183 -4.21 -1.93 10.92
CA GLY A 183 -4.38 -1.71 9.49
C GLY A 183 -3.05 -1.63 8.72
N THR A 184 -2.07 -0.94 9.30
CA THR A 184 -0.71 -0.80 8.77
C THR A 184 0.01 -2.14 8.75
N ALA A 185 -0.04 -2.91 9.83
CA ALA A 185 0.60 -4.22 9.95
C ALA A 185 0.01 -5.23 8.94
N MET A 186 -1.31 -5.23 8.75
CA MET A 186 -1.99 -6.07 7.76
C MET A 186 -1.58 -5.70 6.33
N THR A 187 -1.44 -4.40 6.04
CA THR A 187 -0.98 -3.92 4.73
C THR A 187 0.49 -4.29 4.49
N GLY A 188 1.34 -4.08 5.50
CA GLY A 188 2.78 -4.37 5.46
C GLY A 188 3.12 -5.83 5.24
N ARG A 189 2.52 -6.74 6.02
CA ARG A 189 2.73 -8.19 5.84
C ARG A 189 2.41 -8.64 4.41
N LYS A 190 1.34 -8.11 3.83
CA LYS A 190 0.93 -8.43 2.45
C LYS A 190 1.86 -7.84 1.41
N GLN A 191 2.33 -6.60 1.61
CA GLN A 191 3.27 -5.98 0.69
C GLN A 191 4.59 -6.74 0.66
N ILE A 192 5.13 -7.11 1.82
CA ILE A 192 6.34 -7.92 1.95
C ILE A 192 6.15 -9.27 1.25
N LYS A 193 5.06 -9.98 1.52
CA LYS A 193 4.73 -11.26 0.86
C LYS A 193 4.58 -11.12 -0.67
N ASN A 194 4.00 -10.02 -1.13
CA ASN A 194 3.81 -9.78 -2.56
C ASN A 194 5.12 -9.40 -3.26
N GLN A 195 6.04 -8.71 -2.57
CA GLN A 195 7.38 -8.42 -3.07
C GLN A 195 8.24 -9.69 -3.13
N SER A 196 8.18 -10.55 -2.11
CA SER A 196 8.93 -11.82 -2.11
C SER A 196 8.48 -12.76 -3.23
N ILE A 197 7.18 -12.87 -3.50
CA ILE A 197 6.65 -13.67 -4.62
C ILE A 197 7.16 -13.14 -5.97
N LYS A 198 7.13 -11.81 -6.19
CA LYS A 198 7.65 -11.21 -7.43
C LYS A 198 9.16 -11.46 -7.60
N HIS A 199 9.92 -11.36 -6.51
CA HIS A 199 11.36 -11.64 -6.53
C HIS A 199 11.62 -13.13 -6.84
N GLN A 200 10.90 -14.05 -6.19
CA GLN A 200 11.00 -15.49 -6.48
C GLN A 200 10.64 -15.81 -7.93
N HIS A 201 9.59 -15.21 -8.50
CA HIS A 201 9.26 -15.40 -9.91
C HIS A 201 10.38 -14.92 -10.83
N LYS A 202 10.98 -13.75 -10.58
CA LYS A 202 12.14 -13.28 -11.37
C LYS A 202 13.33 -14.23 -11.25
N VAL A 203 13.66 -14.68 -10.04
CA VAL A 203 14.75 -15.63 -9.81
C VAL A 203 14.48 -16.95 -10.54
N ASN A 204 13.27 -17.50 -10.43
CA ASN A 204 12.88 -18.73 -11.13
C ASN A 204 12.96 -18.58 -12.66
N GLN A 205 12.54 -17.43 -13.20
CA GLN A 205 12.64 -17.12 -14.63
C GLN A 205 14.10 -17.03 -15.09
N LEU A 206 14.97 -16.37 -14.32
CA LEU A 206 16.41 -16.29 -14.61
C LEU A 206 17.08 -17.67 -14.51
N GLN A 207 16.74 -18.45 -13.49
CA GLN A 207 17.22 -19.84 -13.35
C GLN A 207 16.76 -20.71 -14.52
N GLN A 208 15.53 -20.54 -15.00
CA GLN A 208 15.03 -21.28 -16.15
C GLN A 208 15.77 -20.91 -17.43
N LYS A 209 16.02 -19.61 -17.68
CA LYS A 209 16.84 -19.15 -18.82
C LYS A 209 18.26 -19.73 -18.75
N ALA A 210 18.90 -19.67 -17.58
CA ALA A 210 20.23 -20.24 -17.37
C ALA A 210 20.24 -21.77 -17.61
N ARG A 211 19.24 -22.51 -17.11
CA ARG A 211 19.13 -23.96 -17.34
C ARG A 211 19.02 -24.32 -18.82
N VAL A 212 18.25 -23.56 -19.60
CA VAL A 212 18.13 -23.77 -21.06
C VAL A 212 19.47 -23.50 -21.74
N GLN A 213 20.15 -22.41 -21.39
CA GLN A 213 21.44 -22.03 -21.98
C GLN A 213 22.54 -23.06 -21.68
N ILE A 214 22.58 -23.60 -20.46
CA ILE A 214 23.50 -24.69 -20.08
C ILE A 214 23.20 -25.96 -20.90
N LYS A 215 21.92 -26.34 -21.08
CA LYS A 215 21.55 -27.49 -21.94
C LYS A 215 22.02 -27.29 -23.39
N TYR A 216 21.88 -26.09 -23.94
CA TYR A 216 22.36 -25.76 -25.28
C TYR A 216 23.88 -25.91 -25.40
N PHE A 217 24.63 -25.39 -24.42
CA PHE A 217 26.09 -25.49 -24.41
C PHE A 217 26.56 -26.94 -24.30
N GLN A 218 25.95 -27.73 -23.41
CA GLN A 218 26.21 -29.17 -23.29
C GLN A 218 25.92 -29.93 -24.59
N PHE A 219 24.83 -29.61 -25.28
CA PHE A 219 24.49 -30.23 -26.56
C PHE A 219 25.45 -29.85 -27.69
N SER A 220 25.91 -28.59 -27.73
CA SER A 220 26.94 -28.12 -28.67
C SER A 220 28.28 -28.82 -28.43
N TYR A 221 28.72 -28.88 -27.16
CA TYR A 221 29.95 -29.56 -26.76
C TYR A 221 29.92 -31.05 -27.11
N ALA A 222 28.80 -31.74 -26.86
CA ALA A 222 28.64 -33.15 -27.23
C ALA A 222 28.67 -33.38 -28.76
N ARG A 223 28.22 -32.41 -29.57
CA ARG A 223 28.35 -32.46 -31.04
C ARG A 223 29.80 -32.26 -31.49
N VAL A 224 30.48 -31.25 -30.95
CA VAL A 224 31.90 -30.99 -31.26
C VAL A 224 32.77 -32.18 -30.86
N LYS A 225 32.57 -32.72 -29.65
CA LYS A 225 33.31 -33.90 -29.18
C LYS A 225 33.10 -35.13 -30.07
N ARG A 226 31.87 -35.34 -30.58
CA ARG A 226 31.59 -36.40 -31.57
C ARG A 226 32.28 -36.15 -32.91
N ALA A 227 32.28 -34.91 -33.39
CA ALA A 227 32.92 -34.56 -34.66
C ALA A 227 34.44 -34.75 -34.59
N VAL A 228 35.10 -34.31 -33.51
CA VAL A 228 36.53 -34.50 -33.27
C VAL A 228 36.88 -35.99 -33.19
N PHE A 229 36.12 -36.78 -32.42
CA PHE A 229 36.33 -38.21 -32.32
C PHE A 229 36.19 -38.94 -33.68
N SER A 230 35.26 -38.49 -34.53
CA SER A 230 35.09 -39.06 -35.88
C SER A 230 36.23 -38.68 -36.83
N LEU A 231 36.86 -37.51 -36.64
CA LEU A 231 38.04 -37.06 -37.37
C LEU A 231 39.29 -37.85 -36.99
N ASP A 232 39.54 -38.04 -35.69
CA ASP A 232 40.63 -38.89 -35.19
C ASP A 232 40.54 -40.31 -35.76
N LEU A 233 39.34 -40.90 -35.75
CA LEU A 233 39.09 -42.22 -36.34
C LEU A 233 39.38 -42.27 -37.84
N ASN A 234 39.07 -41.21 -38.59
CA ASN A 234 39.37 -41.15 -40.02
C ASN A 234 40.87 -40.99 -40.30
N ILE A 235 41.59 -40.18 -39.51
CA ILE A 235 43.04 -39.99 -39.66
C ILE A 235 43.77 -41.32 -39.43
N VAL A 236 43.46 -42.02 -38.34
CA VAL A 236 44.06 -43.34 -38.04
C VAL A 236 43.79 -44.35 -39.16
N ARG A 237 42.59 -44.28 -39.78
CA ARG A 237 42.21 -45.17 -40.88
C ARG A 237 42.96 -44.84 -42.18
N VAL A 238 43.28 -43.57 -42.44
CA VAL A 238 44.07 -43.14 -43.60
C VAL A 238 45.54 -43.49 -43.43
N GLU A 239 46.12 -43.25 -42.24
CA GLU A 239 47.51 -43.67 -41.94
C GLU A 239 47.68 -45.18 -42.13
N ALA A 240 46.75 -45.99 -41.62
CA ALA A 240 46.79 -47.44 -41.79
C ALA A 240 46.81 -47.88 -43.27
N CYS A 241 46.14 -47.15 -44.17
CA CYS A 241 46.09 -47.43 -45.60
C CYS A 241 47.38 -47.03 -46.34
N LEU A 242 48.07 -45.98 -45.87
CA LEU A 242 49.34 -45.51 -46.46
C LEU A 242 50.51 -46.41 -46.08
N THR A 243 50.52 -47.00 -44.88
CA THR A 243 51.55 -47.97 -44.46
C THR A 243 51.40 -49.36 -45.10
N SER A 244 50.29 -49.63 -45.80
CA SER A 244 50.06 -50.92 -46.49
C SER A 244 50.31 -50.87 -48.01
N SER A 245 50.93 -49.79 -48.51
CA SER A 245 51.34 -49.61 -49.92
C SER A 245 52.86 -49.57 -50.00
#